data_AF-A0A839TU37-F1
#
_entry.id   AF-A0A839TU37-F1
#
_cell.length_a   1.000
_cell.length_b   1.000
_cell.length_c   1.000
_cell.angle_alpha   90.00
_cell.angle_beta   90.00
_cell.angle_gamma   90.00
#
_symmetry.space_group_name_H-M   'P 1'
#
loop_
_entity.id
_entity.type
_entity.pdbx_description
1 polymer ?
#
loop_
_entity_poly.entity_id
_entity_poly.type
_entity_poly.pdbx_seq_one_letter_code
_entity_poly.pdbx_strand_id
1 'polypeptide(L)'
;MMNKMLVLNAHPDVESTSSVTLKVLDTYTHSGSVGLLKDGRNVLVIQGSGSKYTNNNWYTEVEYSHQYLRSMFTFMGFDSYEIIRAQGNAVLPKETVLEQARQEAVQAAERFVRRIPDRMTR
;
A
#
# COMPACT_ATOMS: atom_id res chain seq x y z
N MET A 1 -19.61 -5.74 4.43
CA MET A 1 -18.49 -6.20 5.28
C MET A 1 -17.23 -5.54 4.75
N MET A 2 -16.50 -4.77 5.55
CA MET A 2 -15.35 -3.97 5.07
C MET A 2 -14.10 -4.84 5.03
N ASN A 3 -13.69 -5.27 3.83
CA ASN A 3 -12.54 -6.16 3.67
C ASN A 3 -11.24 -5.38 3.74
N LYS A 4 -10.38 -5.76 4.68
CA LYS A 4 -9.06 -5.16 4.93
C LYS A 4 -8.01 -5.98 4.20
N MET A 5 -7.10 -5.32 3.48
CA MET A 5 -6.02 -5.98 2.75
C MET A 5 -4.68 -5.40 3.18
N LEU A 6 -3.83 -6.28 3.74
CA LEU A 6 -2.44 -5.99 4.05
C LEU A 6 -1.58 -6.45 2.88
N VAL A 7 -0.78 -5.55 2.31
CA VAL A 7 0.16 -5.88 1.23
C VAL A 7 1.57 -5.77 1.79
N LEU A 8 2.21 -6.92 2.00
CA LEU A 8 3.62 -7.01 2.35
C LEU A 8 4.42 -7.07 1.05
N ASN A 9 5.02 -5.94 0.65
CA ASN A 9 5.87 -5.92 -0.53
C ASN A 9 7.28 -6.38 -0.15
N ALA A 10 7.52 -7.69 -0.20
CA ALA A 10 8.85 -8.28 -0.31
C ALA A 10 8.99 -8.76 -1.75
N HIS A 11 10.11 -8.52 -2.46
CA HIS A 11 10.31 -8.95 -3.86
C HIS A 11 9.98 -10.45 -4.01
N PRO A 12 8.82 -10.82 -4.58
CA PRO A 12 8.45 -12.21 -4.71
C PRO A 12 8.51 -12.62 -6.18
N ASP A 13 9.03 -13.80 -6.47
CA ASP A 13 8.66 -14.49 -7.71
C ASP A 13 7.17 -14.85 -7.59
N VAL A 14 6.34 -14.41 -8.55
CA VAL A 14 4.89 -14.61 -8.49
C VAL A 14 4.37 -15.27 -9.76
N GLU A 15 3.88 -16.50 -9.63
CA GLU A 15 2.75 -17.00 -10.41
C GLU A 15 1.59 -17.32 -9.46
N SER A 16 0.44 -16.67 -9.64
CA SER A 16 -0.80 -17.10 -8.96
C SER A 16 -2.06 -16.61 -9.68
N THR A 17 -2.93 -17.57 -10.02
CA THR A 17 -4.21 -17.40 -10.75
C THR A 17 -5.37 -16.91 -9.87
N SER A 18 -5.16 -16.70 -8.57
CA SER A 18 -6.19 -16.21 -7.64
C SER A 18 -6.20 -14.67 -7.45
N SER A 19 -5.44 -13.93 -8.26
CA SER A 19 -5.31 -12.48 -8.13
C SER A 19 -6.61 -11.75 -8.51
N VAL A 20 -7.26 -11.13 -7.51
CA VAL A 20 -8.44 -10.26 -7.70
C VAL A 20 -8.12 -9.08 -8.63
N THR A 21 -6.85 -8.67 -8.69
CA THR A 21 -6.33 -7.63 -9.59
C THR A 21 -6.62 -7.93 -11.06
N LEU A 22 -6.52 -9.19 -11.50
CA LEU A 22 -6.80 -9.57 -12.90
C LEU A 22 -8.28 -9.39 -13.27
N LYS A 23 -9.21 -9.68 -12.35
CA LYS A 23 -10.65 -9.56 -12.61
C LYS A 23 -11.12 -8.11 -12.73
N VAL A 24 -10.45 -7.17 -12.06
CA VAL A 24 -10.76 -5.73 -12.16
C VAL A 24 -10.29 -5.16 -13.50
N LEU A 25 -9.16 -5.65 -14.04
CA LEU A 25 -8.66 -5.24 -15.36
C LEU A 25 -9.58 -5.68 -16.51
N ASP A 26 -10.34 -6.75 -16.32
CA ASP A 26 -11.17 -7.39 -17.36
C ASP A 26 -12.49 -6.65 -17.69
N THR A 27 -12.76 -5.51 -17.01
CA THR A 27 -14.00 -4.74 -17.23
C THR A 27 -13.72 -3.47 -18.02
N TYR A 28 -13.89 -3.56 -19.34
CA TYR A 28 -13.74 -2.44 -20.27
C TYR A 28 -15.07 -1.71 -20.47
N THR A 29 -15.08 -0.40 -20.25
CA THR A 29 -16.17 0.50 -20.65
C THR A 29 -15.88 1.10 -22.03
N HIS A 30 -16.86 1.75 -22.66
CA HIS A 30 -16.65 2.49 -23.92
C HIS A 30 -15.55 3.56 -23.83
N SER A 31 -15.17 4.00 -22.62
CA SER A 31 -14.11 4.98 -22.35
C SER A 31 -12.81 4.38 -21.77
N GLY A 32 -12.65 3.05 -21.77
CA GLY A 32 -11.49 2.35 -21.19
C GLY A 32 -11.81 1.54 -19.93
N SER A 33 -10.80 1.03 -19.24
CA SER A 33 -10.97 0.19 -18.04
C SER A 33 -11.32 1.02 -16.80
N VAL A 34 -12.11 0.45 -15.88
CA VAL A 34 -12.47 1.11 -14.62
C VAL A 34 -12.28 0.17 -13.44
N GLY A 35 -11.83 0.71 -12.30
CA GLY A 35 -11.77 -0.01 -11.05
C GLY A 35 -13.15 -0.38 -10.51
N LEU A 36 -13.29 -1.60 -9.99
CA LEU A 36 -14.54 -2.13 -9.43
C LEU A 36 -14.57 -2.14 -7.90
N LEU A 37 -13.44 -1.95 -7.22
CA LEU A 37 -13.30 -2.09 -5.76
C LEU A 37 -13.63 -0.79 -5.01
N LYS A 38 -14.73 -0.13 -5.40
CA LYS A 38 -15.18 1.16 -4.86
C LYS A 38 -16.08 1.00 -3.61
N ASP A 39 -15.76 0.05 -2.76
CA ASP A 39 -16.55 -0.38 -1.59
C ASP A 39 -15.92 0.05 -0.25
N GLY A 40 -15.06 1.08 -0.25
CA GLY A 40 -14.49 1.64 0.98
C GLY A 40 -13.16 1.02 1.43
N ARG A 41 -12.42 0.37 0.51
CA ARG A 41 -11.19 -0.34 0.87
C ARG A 41 -10.02 0.60 1.08
N ASN A 42 -9.21 0.26 2.08
CA ASN A 42 -7.99 0.96 2.42
C ASN A 42 -6.81 -0.01 2.30
N VAL A 43 -5.67 0.47 1.79
CA VAL A 43 -4.44 -0.32 1.72
C VAL A 43 -3.30 0.33 2.51
N LEU A 44 -2.59 -0.50 3.27
CA LEU A 44 -1.33 -0.15 3.92
C LEU A 44 -0.23 -1.04 3.36
N VAL A 45 0.81 -0.42 2.80
CA VAL A 45 2.02 -1.09 2.31
C VAL A 45 3.12 -0.94 3.36
N ILE A 46 3.82 -2.03 3.68
CA ILE A 46 5.03 -1.98 4.51
C ILE A 46 6.21 -2.41 3.65
N GLN A 47 7.19 -1.53 3.49
CA GLN A 47 8.34 -1.74 2.60
C GLN A 47 9.66 -1.57 3.35
N GLY A 48 10.54 -2.57 3.25
CA GLY A 48 11.93 -2.48 3.67
C GLY A 48 12.84 -2.07 2.52
N SER A 49 13.82 -1.20 2.76
CA SER A 49 14.81 -0.82 1.73
C SER A 49 16.20 -0.51 2.27
N GLY A 50 17.23 -0.78 1.47
CA GLY A 50 18.60 -0.35 1.78
C GLY A 50 18.77 1.17 1.73
N SER A 51 18.22 1.80 0.69
CA SER A 51 18.26 3.26 0.48
C SER A 51 17.13 4.01 1.20
N LYS A 52 17.28 5.33 1.34
CA LYS A 52 16.22 6.26 1.79
C LYS A 52 15.55 6.92 0.59
N TYR A 53 14.23 6.84 0.53
CA TYR A 53 13.38 7.35 -0.55
C TYR A 53 12.66 8.66 -0.21
N THR A 54 12.81 9.17 1.01
CA THR A 54 12.08 10.36 1.50
C THR A 54 12.94 11.62 1.59
N ASN A 55 14.07 11.66 0.87
CA ASN A 55 15.02 12.79 0.91
C ASN A 55 14.81 13.79 -0.23
N ASN A 56 13.75 13.67 -1.03
CA ASN A 56 13.45 14.53 -2.19
C ASN A 56 14.64 14.63 -3.17
N ASN A 57 15.22 13.48 -3.50
CA ASN A 57 16.33 13.37 -4.44
C ASN A 57 16.02 12.29 -5.50
N TRP A 58 17.00 11.93 -6.32
CA TRP A 58 16.89 10.88 -7.33
C TRP A 58 16.19 9.61 -6.84
N TYR A 59 16.47 9.13 -5.62
CA TYR A 59 15.83 7.93 -5.09
C TYR A 59 14.31 8.10 -5.00
N THR A 60 13.82 9.25 -4.53
CA THR A 60 12.39 9.58 -4.46
C THR A 60 11.71 9.48 -5.84
N GLU A 61 12.39 9.96 -6.88
CA GLU A 61 11.89 9.94 -8.27
C GLU A 61 11.80 8.52 -8.84
N VAL A 62 12.67 7.61 -8.40
CA VAL A 62 12.73 6.23 -8.91
C VAL A 62 12.23 5.17 -7.94
N GLU A 63 11.42 5.55 -6.95
CA GLU A 63 10.72 4.59 -6.07
C GLU A 63 9.53 3.93 -6.79
N TYR A 64 9.81 3.19 -7.88
CA TYR A 64 8.77 2.62 -8.74
C TYR A 64 7.88 1.60 -8.02
N SER A 65 8.38 0.92 -6.99
CA SER A 65 7.56 0.04 -6.15
C SER A 65 6.39 0.80 -5.52
N HIS A 66 6.66 1.94 -4.89
CA HIS A 66 5.64 2.81 -4.31
C HIS A 66 4.73 3.41 -5.40
N GLN A 67 5.32 3.97 -6.45
CA GLN A 67 4.57 4.65 -7.51
C GLN A 67 3.61 3.69 -8.23
N TYR A 68 4.08 2.50 -8.58
CA TYR A 68 3.28 1.47 -9.24
C TYR A 68 2.14 0.99 -8.35
N LEU A 69 2.43 0.57 -7.11
CA LEU A 69 1.39 0.10 -6.19
C LEU A 69 0.33 1.18 -5.91
N ARG A 70 0.76 2.42 -5.67
CA ARG A 70 -0.17 3.55 -5.48
C ARG A 70 -1.07 3.74 -6.68
N SER A 71 -0.50 3.72 -7.89
CA SER A 71 -1.25 3.88 -9.14
C SER A 71 -2.26 2.74 -9.32
N MET A 72 -1.86 1.50 -9.08
CA MET A 72 -2.72 0.32 -9.24
C MET A 72 -3.86 0.28 -8.21
N PHE A 73 -3.59 0.55 -6.93
CA PHE A 73 -4.67 0.59 -5.92
C PHE A 73 -5.64 1.74 -6.16
N THR A 74 -5.14 2.90 -6.59
CA THR A 74 -5.98 4.03 -6.99
C THR A 74 -6.86 3.64 -8.18
N PHE A 75 -6.27 3.04 -9.21
CA PHE A 75 -7.00 2.59 -10.40
C PHE A 75 -8.08 1.55 -10.04
N MET A 76 -7.76 0.57 -9.19
CA MET A 76 -8.70 -0.48 -8.77
C MET A 76 -9.89 0.06 -7.97
N GLY A 77 -9.79 1.26 -7.37
CA GLY A 77 -10.87 1.93 -6.66
C GLY A 77 -10.73 1.99 -5.14
N PHE A 78 -9.52 1.78 -4.58
CA PHE A 78 -9.29 1.92 -3.15
C PHE A 78 -9.40 3.38 -2.70
N ASP A 79 -10.04 3.61 -1.55
CA ASP A 79 -10.28 4.94 -0.98
C ASP A 79 -9.02 5.56 -0.38
N SER A 80 -8.08 4.74 0.11
CA SER A 80 -6.80 5.24 0.61
C SER A 80 -5.64 4.28 0.38
N TYR A 81 -4.47 4.89 0.21
CA TYR A 81 -3.17 4.23 0.10
C TYR A 81 -2.22 4.89 1.12
N GLU A 82 -1.64 4.08 2.00
CA GLU A 82 -0.57 4.48 2.91
C GLU A 82 0.64 3.55 2.75
N ILE A 83 1.83 4.07 3.02
CA ILE A 83 3.07 3.29 3.00
C ILE A 83 3.91 3.61 4.23
N ILE A 84 4.40 2.57 4.90
CA ILE A 84 5.43 2.62 5.95
C ILE A 84 6.75 2.21 5.33
N ARG A 85 7.80 3.01 5.52
CA ARG A 85 9.12 2.75 4.95
C ARG A 85 10.14 2.42 6.04
N ALA A 86 10.41 1.13 6.22
CA ALA A 86 11.56 0.65 6.98
C ALA A 86 12.83 0.79 6.11
N GLN A 87 13.26 2.03 5.89
CA GLN A 87 14.26 2.41 4.90
C GLN A 87 15.63 2.76 5.51
N GLY A 88 16.67 2.76 4.68
CA GLY A 88 18.03 3.08 5.12
C GLY A 88 18.78 1.89 5.74
N ASN A 89 18.32 0.65 5.56
CA ASN A 89 18.92 -0.55 6.16
C ASN A 89 20.39 -0.76 5.78
N ALA A 90 20.88 -0.17 4.69
CA ALA A 90 22.28 -0.30 4.26
C ALA A 90 23.21 0.70 4.96
N VAL A 91 22.67 1.76 5.59
CA VAL A 91 23.45 2.90 6.09
C VAL A 91 23.10 3.31 7.53
N LEU A 92 21.96 2.88 8.06
CA LEU A 92 21.50 3.15 9.42
C LEU A 92 21.62 1.90 10.29
N PRO A 93 21.82 2.07 11.62
CA PRO A 93 21.68 0.97 12.56
C PRO A 93 20.29 0.33 12.47
N LYS A 94 20.24 -1.00 12.60
CA LYS A 94 19.00 -1.79 12.50
C LYS A 94 17.95 -1.30 13.48
N GLU A 95 18.35 -1.01 14.71
CA GLU A 95 17.48 -0.55 15.80
C GLU A 95 16.83 0.79 15.46
N THR A 96 17.56 1.69 14.83
CA THR A 96 17.04 2.99 14.35
C THR A 96 15.96 2.79 13.30
N VAL A 97 16.19 1.90 12.32
CA VAL A 97 15.20 1.62 11.27
C VAL A 97 13.95 0.98 11.85
N LEU A 98 14.12 0.01 12.75
CA LEU A 98 13.02 -0.68 13.41
C LEU A 98 12.18 0.26 14.27
N GLU A 99 12.81 1.14 15.05
CA GLU A 99 12.07 2.07 15.91
C GLU A 99 11.28 3.09 15.09
N GLN A 100 11.86 3.63 14.01
CA GLN A 100 11.14 4.53 13.09
C GLN A 100 9.94 3.83 12.44
N ALA A 101 10.15 2.64 11.89
CA ALA A 101 9.08 1.86 11.27
C ALA A 101 7.97 1.49 12.29
N ARG A 102 8.35 1.18 13.54
CA ARG A 102 7.41 0.88 14.62
C ARG A 102 6.54 2.09 14.97
N GLN A 103 7.13 3.28 15.05
CA GLN A 103 6.39 4.51 15.32
C GLN A 103 5.38 4.82 14.20
N GLU A 104 5.79 4.70 12.93
CA GLU A 104 4.88 4.85 11.79
C GLU A 104 3.75 3.81 11.81
N ALA A 105 4.07 2.55 12.16
CA ALA A 105 3.10 1.47 12.25
C ALA A 105 2.03 1.71 13.33
N VAL A 106 2.42 2.21 14.51
CA VAL A 106 1.47 2.58 15.57
C VAL A 106 0.51 3.66 15.09
N GLN A 107 1.03 4.73 14.46
CA GLN A 107 0.20 5.81 13.95
C GLN A 107 -0.73 5.33 12.81
N ALA A 108 -0.23 4.45 11.93
CA ALA A 108 -1.05 3.85 10.88
C ALA A 108 -2.18 3.00 11.48
N ALA A 109 -1.89 2.21 12.52
CA ALA A 109 -2.88 1.40 13.21
C ALA A 109 -3.99 2.27 13.83
N GLU A 110 -3.64 3.39 14.47
CA GLU A 110 -4.61 4.33 15.04
C GLU A 110 -5.54 4.92 13.97
N ARG A 111 -4.98 5.35 12.82
CA ARG A 111 -5.78 5.82 11.68
C ARG A 111 -6.68 4.72 11.14
N PHE A 112 -6.18 3.50 11.07
CA PHE A 112 -6.90 2.36 10.52
C PHE A 112 -8.11 1.95 11.38
N VAL A 113 -7.99 2.06 12.71
CA VAL A 113 -9.10 1.82 13.64
C VAL A 113 -10.16 2.92 13.52
N ARG A 114 -9.76 4.20 13.43
CA ARG A 114 -10.70 5.33 13.30
C ARG A 114 -11.47 5.36 11.98
N ARG A 115 -10.94 4.73 10.92
CA ARG A 115 -11.62 4.62 9.62
C ARG A 115 -12.69 3.53 9.57
N ILE A 116 -12.92 2.77 10.63
CA ILE A 116 -14.08 1.87 10.73
C ILE A 116 -15.31 2.75 10.98
N PRO A 117 -16.22 2.94 10.00
CA PRO A 117 -17.44 3.65 10.26
C PRO A 117 -18.28 2.83 11.21
N ASP A 118 -19.04 3.50 12.08
CA ASP A 118 -19.99 2.93 13.05
C ASP A 118 -21.19 2.19 12.41
N ARG A 119 -21.05 1.69 11.18
CA ARG A 119 -22.07 0.98 10.40
C ARG A 119 -22.35 -0.45 10.91
N MET A 120 -22.00 -0.77 12.15
CA MET A 120 -22.32 -2.04 12.82
C MET A 120 -23.49 -1.92 13.82
N THR A 121 -24.34 -0.89 13.72
CA THR A 121 -25.54 -0.74 14.58
C THR A 121 -26.87 -0.60 13.83
N ARG A 122 -26.99 -1.07 12.58
CA ARG A 122 -28.30 -1.21 11.92
C ARG A 122 -28.41 -2.50 11.14
#